data_AF-A0A3D0HA72-F1
#
_entry.id   AF-A0A3D0HA72-F1
#
_cell.length_a   1.000
_cell.length_b   1.000
_cell.length_c   1.000
_cell.angle_alpha   90.00
_cell.angle_beta   90.00
_cell.angle_gamma   90.00
#
_symmetry.space_group_name_H-M   'P 1'
#
loop_
_entity.id
_entity.type
_entity.pdbx_description
1 polymer ?
#
loop_
_entity_poly.entity_id
_entity_poly.type
_entity_poly.pdbx_seq_one_letter_code
_entity_poly.pdbx_strand_id
1 'polypeptide(L)'
;MFERVKKAVKRLLKGPEKQQRTEPTIITKSKHGINPDLVSFAARRTCELLQQRGYKAYIVGGAVRDLLLGVRPKDFDVATNATPEQVKRCQRRAFIIGRRFRLVHVGFGQE
;
A
#
# COMPACT_ATOMS: atom_id res chain seq x y z
N MET A 1 50.32 -4.97 11.26
CA MET A 1 50.45 -4.61 9.82
C MET A 1 49.29 -5.16 8.98
N PHE A 2 48.99 -6.47 9.07
CA PHE A 2 47.88 -7.13 8.37
C PHE A 2 46.49 -6.50 8.55
N GLU A 3 46.13 -6.09 9.76
CA GLU A 3 44.81 -5.49 10.02
C GLU A 3 44.60 -4.13 9.33
N ARG A 4 45.68 -3.38 9.08
CA ARG A 4 45.62 -2.12 8.33
C ARG A 4 45.36 -2.39 6.84
N VAL A 5 45.94 -3.47 6.31
CA VAL A 5 45.71 -3.92 4.92
C VAL A 5 44.28 -4.41 4.74
N LYS A 6 43.76 -5.25 5.66
CA LYS A 6 42.34 -5.69 5.63
C LYS A 6 41.37 -4.52 5.67
N LYS A 7 41.62 -3.51 6.51
CA LYS A 7 40.77 -2.31 6.63
C LYS A 7 40.81 -1.46 5.37
N ALA A 8 41.98 -1.33 4.73
CA ALA A 8 42.15 -0.61 3.47
C ALA A 8 41.41 -1.31 2.32
N VAL A 9 41.55 -2.64 2.20
CA VAL A 9 40.85 -3.46 1.19
C VAL A 9 39.34 -3.40 1.39
N LYS A 10 38.85 -3.51 2.64
CA LYS A 10 37.42 -3.41 2.96
C LYS A 10 36.85 -2.02 2.63
N ARG A 11 37.67 -0.96 2.71
CA ARG A 11 37.28 0.40 2.33
C ARG A 11 37.30 0.62 0.82
N LEU A 12 38.25 -0.01 0.10
CA LEU A 12 38.29 -0.02 -1.37
C LEU A 12 37.13 -0.82 -1.98
N LEU A 13 36.71 -1.91 -1.33
CA LEU A 13 35.61 -2.76 -1.76
C LEU A 13 34.23 -2.24 -1.33
N LYS A 14 34.17 -1.21 -0.47
CA LYS A 14 32.91 -0.58 -0.07
C LYS A 14 32.46 0.32 -1.22
N GLY A 15 31.63 -0.23 -2.11
CA GLY A 15 30.88 0.55 -3.09
C GLY A 15 30.07 1.67 -2.41
N PRO A 16 29.57 2.67 -3.17
CA PRO A 16 28.82 3.77 -2.58
C PRO A 16 27.69 3.23 -1.71
N GLU A 17 27.63 3.65 -0.45
CA GLU A 17 26.52 3.33 0.44
C GLU A 17 25.25 3.88 -0.22
N LYS A 18 24.44 2.99 -0.81
CA LYS A 18 23.09 3.35 -1.25
C LYS A 18 22.34 3.76 0.01
N GLN A 19 22.20 5.07 0.21
CA GLN A 19 21.32 5.63 1.23
C GLN A 19 19.92 5.07 0.96
N GLN A 20 19.53 4.06 1.73
CA GLN A 20 18.18 3.52 1.66
C GLN A 20 17.25 4.61 2.16
N ARG A 21 16.51 5.22 1.24
CA ARG A 21 15.45 6.16 1.59
C ARG A 21 14.39 5.37 2.37
N THR A 22 14.22 5.69 3.64
CA THR A 22 13.27 5.05 4.54
C THR A 22 11.86 5.64 4.42
N GLU A 23 11.76 6.85 3.89
CA GLU A 23 10.49 7.57 3.75
C GLU A 23 9.91 7.45 2.33
N PRO A 24 8.58 7.34 2.21
CA PRO A 24 7.91 7.29 0.92
C PRO A 24 7.96 8.66 0.24
N THR A 25 8.21 8.68 -1.06
CA THR A 25 7.99 9.88 -1.88
C THR A 25 6.49 10.16 -1.97
N ILE A 26 6.05 11.34 -1.52
CA ILE A 26 4.66 11.77 -1.63
C ILE A 26 4.46 12.51 -2.95
N ILE A 27 3.53 12.03 -3.77
CA ILE A 27 3.12 12.66 -5.03
C ILE A 27 1.77 13.34 -4.77
N THR A 28 1.69 14.66 -5.00
CA THR A 28 0.48 15.46 -4.76
C THR A 28 -0.56 15.25 -5.86
N LYS A 29 -1.82 15.60 -5.58
CA LYS A 29 -2.93 15.58 -6.56
C LYS A 29 -2.60 16.26 -7.87
N SER A 30 -1.99 17.44 -7.80
CA SER A 30 -1.55 18.20 -8.97
C SER A 30 -0.52 17.47 -9.82
N LYS A 31 0.25 16.56 -9.23
CA LYS A 31 1.32 15.82 -9.91
C LYS A 31 0.88 14.46 -10.43
N HIS A 32 0.06 13.71 -9.68
CA HIS A 32 -0.40 12.39 -10.13
C HIS A 32 -1.63 12.45 -11.05
N GLY A 33 -2.46 13.50 -10.98
CA GLY A 33 -3.58 13.70 -11.91
C GLY A 33 -4.69 12.65 -11.86
N ILE A 34 -4.77 11.85 -10.80
CA ILE A 34 -5.81 10.80 -10.66
C ILE A 34 -7.17 11.48 -10.55
N ASN A 35 -8.10 11.07 -11.42
CA ASN A 35 -9.49 11.49 -11.34
C ASN A 35 -10.21 10.75 -10.19
N PRO A 36 -10.67 11.45 -9.14
CA PRO A 36 -11.41 10.84 -8.03
C PRO A 36 -12.70 10.14 -8.44
N ASP A 37 -13.33 10.55 -9.54
CA ASP A 37 -14.60 9.99 -10.00
C ASP A 37 -14.44 8.56 -10.57
N LEU A 38 -13.21 8.17 -10.91
CA LEU A 38 -12.89 6.81 -11.33
C LEU A 38 -12.59 5.88 -10.15
N VAL A 39 -12.55 6.40 -8.92
CA VAL A 39 -12.25 5.62 -7.72
C VAL A 39 -13.54 5.03 -7.15
N SER A 40 -13.57 3.71 -6.95
CA SER A 40 -14.69 3.00 -6.32
C SER A 40 -15.08 3.63 -4.99
N PHE A 41 -16.39 3.82 -4.79
CA PHE A 41 -16.94 4.29 -3.52
C PHE A 41 -16.62 3.29 -2.42
N ALA A 42 -16.83 1.99 -2.66
CA ALA A 42 -16.52 0.91 -1.73
C ALA A 42 -15.05 0.92 -1.27
N ALA A 43 -14.12 1.07 -2.20
CA ALA A 43 -12.69 1.11 -1.91
C ALA A 43 -12.31 2.35 -1.08
N ARG A 44 -12.77 3.53 -1.51
CA ARG A 44 -12.54 4.79 -0.78
C ARG A 44 -13.11 4.71 0.63
N ARG A 45 -14.36 4.23 0.77
CA ARG A 45 -15.05 4.13 2.05
C ARG A 45 -14.36 3.15 3.01
N THR A 46 -13.86 2.04 2.50
CA THR A 46 -13.10 1.07 3.30
C THR A 46 -11.82 1.68 3.85
N CYS A 47 -11.06 2.42 3.03
CA CYS A 47 -9.88 3.15 3.49
C CYS A 47 -10.24 4.17 4.57
N GLU A 48 -11.27 5.00 4.37
CA GLU A 48 -11.73 5.99 5.35
C GLU A 48 -12.11 5.36 6.70
N LEU A 49 -12.87 4.28 6.70
CA LEU A 49 -13.33 3.61 7.93
C LEU A 49 -12.20 2.96 8.73
N LEU A 50 -11.15 2.49 8.04
CA LEU A 50 -9.94 1.97 8.67
C LEU A 50 -9.09 3.12 9.23
N GLN A 51 -8.91 4.18 8.45
CA GLN A 51 -8.14 5.37 8.85
C GLN A 51 -8.75 6.10 10.04
N GLN A 52 -10.09 6.22 10.09
CA GLN A 52 -10.82 6.78 11.23
C GLN A 52 -10.58 6.00 12.53
N ARG A 53 -10.16 4.73 12.45
CA ARG A 53 -9.79 3.89 13.60
C ARG A 53 -8.29 3.83 13.86
N GLY A 54 -7.50 4.68 13.20
CA GLY A 54 -6.05 4.78 13.40
C GLY A 54 -5.23 3.78 12.60
N TYR A 55 -5.81 3.06 11.65
CA TYR A 55 -5.07 2.16 10.76
C TYR A 55 -4.58 2.89 9.51
N LYS A 56 -3.44 2.46 8.98
CA LYS A 56 -3.02 2.82 7.63
C LYS A 56 -3.84 1.98 6.65
N ALA A 57 -4.44 2.60 5.65
CA ALA A 57 -5.17 1.91 4.59
C ALA A 57 -5.00 2.68 3.27
N TYR A 58 -4.71 1.96 2.19
CA TYR A 58 -4.44 2.55 0.87
C TYR A 58 -5.02 1.68 -0.24
N ILE A 59 -5.54 2.32 -1.28
CA ILE A 59 -5.83 1.64 -2.55
C ILE A 59 -4.48 1.31 -3.22
N VAL A 60 -4.33 0.09 -3.72
CA VAL A 60 -3.06 -0.41 -4.26
C VAL A 60 -3.27 -1.18 -5.58
N GLY A 61 -2.16 -1.68 -6.14
CA GLY A 61 -2.20 -2.67 -7.21
C GLY A 61 -2.64 -2.11 -8.56
N GLY A 62 -3.36 -2.94 -9.32
CA GLY A 62 -3.79 -2.64 -10.69
C GLY A 62 -4.66 -1.38 -10.77
N ALA A 63 -5.50 -1.14 -9.77
CA ALA A 63 -6.35 0.05 -9.74
C ALA A 63 -5.55 1.35 -9.78
N VAL A 64 -4.46 1.46 -9.02
CA VAL A 64 -3.62 2.67 -9.02
C VAL A 64 -2.96 2.88 -10.37
N ARG A 65 -2.46 1.81 -11.00
CA ARG A 65 -1.91 1.86 -12.36
C ARG A 65 -2.95 2.37 -13.35
N ASP A 66 -4.14 1.78 -13.35
CA ASP A 66 -5.19 2.10 -14.31
C ASP A 66 -5.68 3.55 -14.12
N LEU A 67 -5.84 4.00 -12.88
CA LEU A 67 -6.17 5.39 -12.53
C LEU A 67 -5.12 6.40 -13.02
N LEU A 68 -3.83 6.07 -12.91
CA LEU A 68 -2.73 6.91 -13.43
C LEU A 68 -2.74 6.99 -14.96
N LEU A 69 -3.27 5.98 -15.64
CA LEU A 69 -3.46 5.95 -17.09
C LEU A 69 -4.80 6.56 -17.53
N GLY A 70 -5.64 7.04 -16.59
CA GLY A 70 -6.98 7.55 -16.89
C GLY A 70 -7.98 6.47 -17.34
N VAL A 71 -7.67 5.19 -17.09
CA VAL A 71 -8.53 4.04 -17.40
C VAL A 71 -9.37 3.69 -16.17
N ARG A 72 -10.65 3.37 -16.37
CA ARG A 72 -11.53 2.89 -15.29
C ARG A 72 -11.04 1.51 -14.80
N PRO A 73 -10.64 1.36 -13.52
CA PRO A 73 -10.25 0.07 -12.98
C PRO A 73 -11.41 -0.94 -12.95
N LYS A 74 -11.10 -2.22 -13.10
CA LYS A 74 -12.09 -3.31 -12.98
C LYS A 74 -12.30 -3.76 -11.55
N ASP A 75 -11.22 -3.80 -10.78
CA ASP A 75 -11.18 -4.28 -9.40
C ASP A 75 -10.39 -3.29 -8.55
N PHE A 76 -10.72 -3.22 -7.25
CA PHE A 76 -10.01 -2.38 -6.28
C PHE A 76 -9.54 -3.20 -5.09
N ASP A 77 -8.24 -3.15 -4.83
CA ASP A 77 -7.61 -3.75 -3.66
C ASP A 77 -7.21 -2.68 -2.65
N VAL A 78 -7.38 -3.01 -1.36
CA VAL A 78 -6.94 -2.17 -0.24
C VAL A 78 -5.87 -2.90 0.58
N ALA A 79 -4.72 -2.25 0.77
CA ALA A 79 -3.69 -2.70 1.69
C ALA A 79 -3.83 -1.95 3.03
N THR A 80 -3.70 -2.66 4.14
CA THR A 80 -3.77 -2.06 5.48
C THR A 80 -2.79 -2.72 6.45
N ASN A 81 -2.40 -2.00 7.51
CA ASN A 81 -1.67 -2.57 8.64
C ASN A 81 -2.59 -3.24 9.69
N ALA A 82 -3.91 -3.21 9.49
CA ALA A 82 -4.86 -3.92 10.34
C ALA A 82 -4.80 -5.44 10.09
N THR A 83 -4.90 -6.25 11.15
CA THR A 83 -5.08 -7.71 10.99
C THR A 83 -6.46 -8.03 10.42
N PRO A 84 -6.68 -9.22 9.81
CA PRO A 84 -7.99 -9.61 9.31
C PRO A 84 -9.12 -9.48 10.35
N GLU A 85 -8.84 -9.82 11.60
CA GLU A 85 -9.78 -9.73 12.72
C GLU A 85 -10.06 -8.26 13.09
N GLN A 86 -9.05 -7.39 13.01
CA GLN A 86 -9.23 -5.95 13.17
C GLN A 86 -10.08 -5.37 12.05
N VAL A 87 -9.83 -5.73 10.79
CA VAL A 87 -10.68 -5.32 9.65
C VAL A 87 -12.12 -5.76 9.85
N LYS A 88 -12.34 -7.00 10.32
CA LYS A 88 -13.68 -7.52 10.63
C LYS A 88 -14.39 -6.73 11.74
N ARG A 89 -13.66 -6.22 12.73
CA ARG A 89 -14.21 -5.30 13.75
C ARG A 89 -14.52 -3.91 13.18
N CYS A 90 -13.83 -3.49 12.14
CA CYS A 90 -14.04 -2.19 11.50
C CYS A 90 -15.26 -2.16 10.57
N GLN A 91 -15.57 -3.28 9.91
CA GLN A 91 -16.62 -3.38 8.91
C GLN A 91 -17.48 -4.63 9.10
N ARG A 92 -18.79 -4.44 9.30
CA ARG A 92 -19.74 -5.52 9.59
C ARG A 92 -19.86 -6.54 8.45
N ARG A 93 -19.69 -6.13 7.19
CA ARG A 93 -19.76 -6.99 5.99
C ARG A 93 -18.37 -7.45 5.51
N ALA A 94 -17.42 -7.62 6.43
CA ALA A 94 -16.10 -8.14 6.13
C ALA A 94 -16.01 -9.65 6.39
N PHE A 95 -15.56 -10.39 5.38
CA PHE A 95 -15.40 -11.83 5.38
C PHE A 95 -13.93 -12.16 5.21
N ILE A 96 -13.34 -12.86 6.18
CA ILE A 96 -11.98 -13.35 6.05
C ILE A 96 -12.02 -14.51 5.06
N ILE A 97 -11.28 -14.40 3.97
CA ILE A 97 -11.23 -15.39 2.89
C ILE A 97 -9.81 -15.94 2.75
N GLY A 98 -9.71 -17.23 2.45
CA GLY A 98 -8.43 -17.91 2.29
C GLY A 98 -7.74 -18.27 3.60
N ARG A 99 -7.21 -19.49 3.69
CA ARG A 99 -6.43 -19.95 4.85
C ARG A 99 -4.94 -19.60 4.73
N ARG A 100 -4.41 -19.59 3.49
CA ARG A 100 -2.99 -19.35 3.19
C ARG A 100 -2.67 -17.87 3.06
N PHE A 101 -3.54 -17.12 2.39
CA PHE A 101 -3.40 -15.68 2.20
C PHE A 101 -4.45 -15.03 3.09
N ARG A 102 -4.00 -14.18 4.02
CA ARG A 102 -4.86 -13.47 4.97
C ARG A 102 -5.61 -12.35 4.24
N LEU A 103 -6.59 -12.71 3.43
CA LEU A 103 -7.40 -11.80 2.65
C LEU A 103 -8.72 -11.52 3.37
N VAL A 104 -9.25 -10.32 3.18
CA VAL A 104 -10.57 -9.94 3.68
C VAL A 104 -11.37 -9.38 2.53
N HIS A 105 -12.48 -10.03 2.20
CA HIS A 105 -13.45 -9.52 1.26
C HIS A 105 -14.46 -8.65 1.99
N VAL A 106 -14.67 -7.43 1.50
CA VAL A 106 -15.58 -6.48 2.11
C VAL A 106 -16.75 -6.27 1.16
N GLY A 107 -17.93 -6.77 1.54
CA GLY A 107 -19.10 -6.72 0.69
C GLY A 107 -19.76 -5.34 0.68
N PHE A 108 -19.86 -4.75 -0.51
CA PHE A 108 -20.71 -3.60 -0.80
C PHE A 108 -21.91 -4.03 -1.69
N GLY A 109 -22.90 -3.16 -1.85
CA GLY A 109 -23.97 -3.36 -2.84
C GLY A 109 -23.45 -3.16 -4.27
N GLN A 110 -24.33 -3.22 -5.27
CA GLN A 110 -23.97 -2.77 -6.61
C GLN A 110 -23.63 -1.27 -6.57
N GLU A 111 -22.50 -0.91 -7.19
CA GLU A 111 -22.00 0.45 -7.38
C GLU A 111 -21.71 0.72 -8.86
#